data_AF-A0AAW9LB61-F1
#
_entry.id   AF-A0AAW9LB61-F1
#
_cell.length_a   1.000
_cell.length_b   1.000
_cell.length_c   1.000
_cell.angle_alpha   90.00
_cell.angle_beta   90.00
_cell.angle_gamma   90.00
#
_symmetry.space_group_name_H-M   'P 1'
#
loop_
_entity.id
_entity.type
_entity.pdbx_description
1 polymer ?
#
loop_
_entity_poly.entity_id
_entity_poly.type
_entity_poly.pdbx_seq_one_letter_code
_entity_poly.pdbx_strand_id
1 'polypeptide(L)'
;MDREKAWHLPSTPPSEIAIVDDVEYILTSESREKMYVIARSVDGTNQWRTELSVPAQNVDGTNLVPAGDYLYVSTADGVAEITRQSGEIRRTVPGVFGMVGDNALFTFGGESPLSKFPLDGSTTTPEWQQTPGNGTHKRGAVADGTVYVSSYNSGEEIEDDQIELHAYNEGDGSNQWSKVVSKASDTVVGAIPRDWDSSSSGRDT
;
A
#
# COMPACT_ATOMS: atom_id res chain seq x y z
N MET A 1 14.53 16.54 -28.78
CA MET A 1 13.24 15.83 -28.86
C MET A 1 12.38 16.43 -27.77
N ASP A 2 11.51 17.37 -28.13
CA ASP A 2 10.56 17.93 -27.17
C ASP A 2 9.51 16.86 -26.86
N ARG A 3 9.38 16.51 -25.58
CA ARG A 3 8.25 15.71 -25.12
C ARG A 3 7.04 16.62 -25.09
N GLU A 4 6.20 16.53 -26.10
CA GLU A 4 4.93 17.24 -26.13
C GLU A 4 4.02 16.65 -25.03
N LYS A 5 3.46 17.51 -24.19
CA LYS A 5 2.59 17.10 -23.10
C LYS A 5 1.24 16.70 -23.68
N ALA A 6 0.98 15.40 -23.73
CA ALA A 6 -0.23 14.87 -24.37
C ALA A 6 -1.53 15.30 -23.65
N TRP A 7 -1.53 15.47 -22.31
CA TRP A 7 -2.73 15.85 -21.53
C TRP A 7 -2.42 16.16 -20.04
N HIS A 8 -3.47 16.47 -19.25
CA HIS A 8 -3.42 16.84 -17.82
C HIS A 8 -4.21 15.87 -16.94
N LEU A 9 -3.64 15.53 -15.77
CA LEU A 9 -4.31 14.80 -14.68
C LEU A 9 -5.25 15.72 -13.86
N PRO A 10 -6.12 15.18 -12.99
CA PRO A 10 -6.89 15.96 -12.01
C PRO A 10 -6.00 16.89 -11.17
N SER A 11 -6.60 17.88 -10.49
CA SER A 11 -5.88 18.89 -9.70
C SER A 11 -5.09 18.32 -8.52
N THR A 12 -5.41 17.10 -8.08
CA THR A 12 -4.62 16.35 -7.10
C THR A 12 -3.75 15.30 -7.82
N PRO A 13 -2.46 15.21 -7.48
CA PRO A 13 -1.61 14.17 -8.02
C PRO A 13 -2.18 12.80 -7.64
N PRO A 14 -2.12 11.80 -8.54
CA PRO A 14 -2.60 10.47 -8.23
C PRO A 14 -1.74 9.85 -7.12
N SER A 15 -2.39 9.12 -6.22
CA SER A 15 -1.71 8.34 -5.18
C SER A 15 -0.96 7.18 -5.79
N GLU A 16 -1.54 6.54 -6.81
CA GLU A 16 -0.94 5.42 -7.52
C GLU A 16 -1.51 5.33 -8.94
N ILE A 17 -0.69 4.84 -9.87
CA ILE A 17 -1.08 4.55 -11.25
C ILE A 17 -0.57 3.16 -11.60
N ALA A 18 -1.43 2.36 -12.23
CA ALA A 18 -1.04 1.12 -12.89
C ALA A 18 -1.51 1.12 -14.35
N ILE A 19 -0.75 0.49 -15.24
CA ILE A 19 -1.13 0.35 -16.66
C ILE A 19 -1.18 -1.13 -16.99
N VAL A 20 -2.33 -1.62 -17.44
CA VAL A 20 -2.54 -3.01 -17.85
C VAL A 20 -3.44 -3.03 -19.07
N ASP A 21 -3.06 -3.79 -20.10
CA ASP A 21 -3.84 -3.97 -21.34
C ASP A 21 -4.26 -2.64 -22.00
N ASP A 22 -3.33 -1.67 -22.09
CA ASP A 22 -3.57 -0.32 -22.62
C ASP A 22 -4.63 0.51 -21.88
N VAL A 23 -4.90 0.15 -20.62
CA VAL A 23 -5.75 0.91 -19.69
C VAL A 23 -4.92 1.40 -18.51
N GLU A 24 -4.95 2.70 -18.28
CA GLU A 24 -4.45 3.37 -17.08
C GLU A 24 -5.50 3.29 -15.98
N TYR A 25 -5.12 2.72 -14.84
CA TYR A 25 -5.89 2.71 -13.61
C TYR A 25 -5.26 3.70 -12.64
N ILE A 26 -6.02 4.72 -12.26
CA ILE A 26 -5.54 5.86 -11.49
C ILE A 26 -6.27 5.85 -10.15
N LEU A 27 -5.52 5.63 -9.07
CA LEU A 27 -6.00 5.83 -7.71
C LEU A 27 -5.73 7.27 -7.29
N THR A 28 -6.77 8.02 -6.96
CA THR A 28 -6.64 9.43 -6.58
C THR A 28 -7.59 9.80 -5.46
N SER A 29 -7.15 10.70 -4.58
CA SER A 29 -8.01 11.39 -3.63
C SER A 29 -8.32 12.79 -4.15
N GLU A 30 -9.59 13.12 -4.31
CA GLU A 30 -10.02 14.50 -4.63
C GLU A 30 -10.13 15.35 -3.37
N SER A 31 -10.44 14.71 -2.25
CA SER A 31 -10.52 15.36 -0.93
C SER A 31 -10.18 14.35 0.16
N ARG A 32 -10.21 14.81 1.42
CA ARG A 32 -10.11 13.93 2.59
C ARG A 32 -11.27 12.95 2.74
N GLU A 33 -12.33 13.13 1.94
CA GLU A 33 -13.59 12.38 2.05
C GLU A 33 -13.91 11.58 0.78
N LYS A 34 -13.16 11.82 -0.32
CA LYS A 34 -13.44 11.20 -1.61
C LYS A 34 -12.18 10.63 -2.25
N MET A 35 -12.19 9.32 -2.46
CA MET A 35 -11.19 8.58 -3.20
C MET A 35 -11.85 7.90 -4.40
N TYR A 36 -11.10 7.81 -5.50
CA TYR A 36 -11.57 7.23 -6.74
C TYR A 36 -10.53 6.31 -7.34
N VAL A 37 -11.02 5.26 -7.98
CA VAL A 37 -10.29 4.59 -9.05
C VAL A 37 -10.93 5.00 -10.37
N ILE A 38 -10.08 5.43 -11.30
CA ILE A 38 -10.48 5.83 -12.65
C ILE A 38 -9.78 4.89 -13.62
N ALA A 39 -10.54 4.28 -14.51
CA ALA A 39 -9.99 3.58 -15.67
C ALA A 39 -10.07 4.48 -16.90
N ARG A 40 -8.96 4.57 -17.62
CA ARG A 40 -8.81 5.40 -18.80
C ARG A 40 -7.99 4.65 -19.84
N SER A 41 -8.45 4.63 -21.08
CA SER A 41 -7.64 4.13 -22.19
C SER A 41 -6.38 5.00 -22.35
N VAL A 42 -5.25 4.45 -22.82
CA VAL A 42 -4.01 5.22 -23.07
C VAL A 42 -4.18 6.38 -24.07
N ASP A 43 -5.28 6.41 -24.83
CA ASP A 43 -5.67 7.53 -25.70
C ASP A 43 -6.30 8.72 -24.94
N GLY A 44 -6.52 8.60 -23.64
CA GLY A 44 -7.11 9.62 -22.78
C GLY A 44 -8.60 9.43 -22.50
N THR A 45 -9.28 8.46 -23.13
CA THR A 45 -10.73 8.25 -22.99
C THR A 45 -11.06 7.60 -21.65
N ASN A 46 -11.88 8.27 -20.82
CA ASN A 46 -12.36 7.68 -19.58
C ASN A 46 -13.32 6.52 -19.87
N GLN A 47 -13.07 5.36 -19.26
CA GLN A 47 -13.95 4.20 -19.37
C GLN A 47 -14.96 4.17 -18.21
N TRP A 48 -14.47 4.25 -16.98
CA TRP A 48 -15.31 4.25 -15.78
C TRP A 48 -14.61 4.94 -14.60
N ARG A 49 -15.39 5.23 -13.55
CA ARG A 49 -14.94 5.80 -12.28
C ARG A 49 -15.72 5.18 -11.14
N THR A 50 -15.01 4.76 -10.09
CA THR A 50 -15.58 4.13 -8.89
C THR A 50 -15.19 4.94 -7.66
N GLU A 51 -16.19 5.36 -6.88
CA GLU A 51 -15.98 6.05 -5.60
C GLU A 51 -15.69 5.03 -4.50
N LEU A 52 -14.70 5.33 -3.66
CA LEU A 52 -14.21 4.48 -2.57
C LEU A 52 -14.23 5.23 -1.25
N SER A 53 -14.45 4.47 -0.16
CA SER A 53 -14.32 4.97 1.20
C SER A 53 -12.87 5.36 1.50
N VAL A 54 -12.66 6.60 1.97
CA VAL A 54 -11.32 7.12 2.27
C VAL A 54 -10.85 6.59 3.62
N PRO A 55 -9.66 5.95 3.70
CA PRO A 55 -9.07 5.57 4.97
C PRO A 55 -8.96 6.79 5.89
N ALA A 56 -9.22 6.63 7.19
CA ALA A 56 -8.98 7.71 8.15
C ALA A 56 -7.52 8.22 8.00
N GLN A 57 -7.30 9.52 8.26
CA GLN A 57 -6.13 10.36 7.95
C GLN A 57 -4.71 9.83 8.31
N ASN A 58 -4.53 8.59 8.79
CA ASN A 58 -3.28 8.05 9.32
C ASN A 58 -2.88 6.68 8.73
N VAL A 59 -3.51 6.22 7.65
CA VAL A 59 -3.07 4.98 6.99
C VAL A 59 -1.95 5.33 6.00
N ASP A 60 -0.71 5.01 6.38
CA ASP A 60 0.50 5.16 5.55
C ASP A 60 0.45 4.24 4.32
N GLY A 61 -0.29 4.70 3.32
CA GLY A 61 -0.36 4.07 2.01
C GLY A 61 -1.79 3.72 1.64
N THR A 62 -2.14 4.12 0.42
CA THR A 62 -3.19 3.47 -0.36
C THR A 62 -2.48 2.63 -1.39
N ASN A 63 -2.94 1.40 -1.63
CA ASN A 63 -2.36 0.58 -2.68
C ASN A 63 -3.39 0.17 -3.75
N LEU A 64 -2.93 0.06 -4.99
CA LEU A 64 -3.66 -0.33 -6.20
C LEU A 64 -2.88 -1.47 -6.87
N VAL A 65 -3.40 -2.69 -6.75
CA VAL A 65 -2.76 -3.88 -7.32
C VAL A 65 -3.64 -4.46 -8.41
N PRO A 66 -3.28 -4.34 -9.69
CA PRO A 66 -3.96 -5.06 -10.75
C PRO A 66 -3.54 -6.54 -10.78
N ALA A 67 -4.49 -7.46 -10.85
CA ALA A 67 -4.21 -8.88 -11.08
C ALA A 67 -5.41 -9.59 -11.70
N GLY A 68 -5.16 -10.38 -12.75
CA GLY A 68 -6.23 -11.06 -13.49
C GLY A 68 -7.27 -10.04 -13.97
N ASP A 69 -8.55 -10.31 -13.80
CA ASP A 69 -9.65 -9.42 -14.22
C ASP A 69 -9.99 -8.32 -13.19
N TYR A 70 -9.19 -8.18 -12.12
CA TYR A 70 -9.53 -7.36 -10.98
C TYR A 70 -8.44 -6.33 -10.63
N LEU A 71 -8.85 -5.30 -9.90
CA LEU A 71 -8.00 -4.40 -9.13
C LEU A 71 -8.28 -4.65 -7.66
N TYR A 72 -7.21 -4.68 -6.86
CA TYR A 72 -7.28 -4.75 -5.40
C TYR A 72 -6.84 -3.42 -4.83
N VAL A 73 -7.73 -2.77 -4.07
CA VAL A 73 -7.56 -1.37 -3.68
C VAL A 73 -7.75 -1.20 -2.17
N SER A 74 -6.78 -0.59 -1.49
CA SER A 74 -6.95 -0.18 -0.09
C SER A 74 -8.08 0.84 0.04
N THR A 75 -9.02 0.58 0.95
CA THR A 75 -10.09 1.49 1.34
C THR A 75 -10.21 1.56 2.87
N ALA A 76 -11.08 2.44 3.37
CA ALA A 76 -11.40 2.47 4.80
C ALA A 76 -12.03 1.15 5.31
N ASP A 77 -12.74 0.45 4.43
CA ASP A 77 -13.55 -0.72 4.78
C ASP A 77 -12.80 -2.03 4.61
N GLY A 78 -11.58 -1.98 4.06
CA GLY A 78 -10.80 -3.15 3.70
C GLY A 78 -10.11 -3.03 2.36
N VAL A 79 -9.73 -4.16 1.79
CA VAL A 79 -9.25 -4.25 0.40
C VAL A 79 -10.43 -4.52 -0.51
N ALA A 80 -10.81 -3.54 -1.32
CA ALA A 80 -11.87 -3.65 -2.32
C ALA A 80 -11.36 -4.39 -3.56
N GLU A 81 -12.15 -5.34 -4.04
CA GLU A 81 -11.92 -6.04 -5.30
C GLU A 81 -12.84 -5.48 -6.37
N ILE A 82 -12.25 -4.85 -7.37
CA ILE A 82 -12.96 -4.08 -8.40
C ILE A 82 -12.75 -4.74 -9.76
N THR A 83 -13.83 -4.99 -10.49
CA THR A 83 -13.74 -5.57 -11.83
C THR A 83 -13.10 -4.57 -12.80
N ARG A 84 -12.00 -4.95 -13.46
CA ARG A 84 -11.28 -4.07 -14.42
C ARG A 84 -12.16 -3.60 -15.57
N GLN A 85 -13.11 -4.42 -15.99
CA GLN A 85 -14.00 -4.14 -17.11
C GLN A 85 -15.08 -3.09 -16.80
N SER A 86 -15.71 -3.15 -15.61
CA SER A 86 -16.89 -2.34 -15.28
C SER A 86 -16.66 -1.30 -14.18
N GLY A 87 -15.61 -1.47 -13.37
CA GLY A 87 -15.41 -0.66 -12.17
C GLY A 87 -16.30 -1.08 -10.99
N GLU A 88 -17.06 -2.18 -11.10
CA GLU A 88 -17.92 -2.64 -10.02
C GLU A 88 -17.12 -3.31 -8.91
N ILE A 89 -17.40 -2.92 -7.66
CA ILE A 89 -16.86 -3.58 -6.46
C ILE A 89 -17.56 -4.94 -6.32
N ARG A 90 -16.81 -6.02 -6.50
CA ARG A 90 -17.28 -7.41 -6.33
C ARG A 90 -17.44 -7.77 -4.86
N ARG A 91 -16.43 -7.44 -4.05
CA ARG A 91 -16.41 -7.63 -2.59
C ARG A 91 -15.36 -6.73 -1.95
N THR A 92 -15.42 -6.64 -0.64
CA THR A 92 -14.36 -6.04 0.19
C THR A 92 -13.93 -7.08 1.22
N VAL A 93 -12.63 -7.32 1.35
CA VAL A 93 -12.07 -8.24 2.36
C VAL A 93 -11.39 -7.47 3.49
N PRO A 94 -11.36 -7.99 4.73
CA PRO A 94 -10.68 -7.34 5.85
C PRO A 94 -9.19 -7.15 5.60
N GLY A 95 -8.62 -6.04 6.11
CA GLY A 95 -7.19 -5.71 6.03
C GLY A 95 -6.96 -4.31 5.48
N VAL A 96 -5.72 -3.82 5.50
CA VAL A 96 -5.40 -2.45 5.10
C VAL A 96 -4.81 -2.41 3.69
N PHE A 97 -3.81 -3.25 3.46
CA PHE A 97 -3.11 -3.40 2.19
C PHE A 97 -3.42 -4.75 1.57
N GLY A 98 -3.54 -4.80 0.24
CA GLY A 98 -3.66 -6.04 -0.52
C GLY A 98 -2.37 -6.40 -1.26
N MET A 99 -2.05 -7.68 -1.36
CA MET A 99 -1.05 -8.21 -2.31
C MET A 99 -1.59 -9.48 -2.94
N VAL A 100 -1.24 -9.71 -4.20
CA VAL A 100 -1.73 -10.87 -4.93
C VAL A 100 -0.57 -11.82 -5.17
N GLY A 101 -0.71 -13.05 -4.68
CA GLY A 101 0.13 -14.19 -5.03
C GLY A 101 -0.43 -14.94 -6.23
N ASP A 102 0.06 -16.15 -6.47
CA ASP A 102 -0.33 -16.92 -7.66
C ASP A 102 -1.83 -17.24 -7.67
N ASN A 103 -2.41 -17.56 -6.50
CA ASN A 103 -3.80 -18.00 -6.38
C ASN A 103 -4.56 -17.37 -5.22
N ALA A 104 -3.96 -16.40 -4.53
CA ALA A 104 -4.53 -15.83 -3.32
C ALA A 104 -4.33 -14.32 -3.21
N LEU A 105 -5.29 -13.67 -2.55
CA LEU A 105 -5.16 -12.32 -2.05
C LEU A 105 -4.67 -12.39 -0.61
N PHE A 106 -3.57 -11.70 -0.32
CA PHE A 106 -3.05 -11.51 1.01
C PHE A 106 -3.39 -10.10 1.48
N THR A 107 -3.90 -9.98 2.70
CA THR A 107 -4.12 -8.68 3.32
C THR A 107 -3.36 -8.55 4.63
N PHE A 108 -2.95 -7.32 4.95
CA PHE A 108 -2.16 -7.01 6.14
C PHE A 108 -2.25 -5.51 6.45
N GLY A 109 -1.64 -5.08 7.55
CA GLY A 109 -1.39 -3.66 7.85
C GLY A 109 -2.03 -3.17 9.14
N GLY A 110 -1.41 -2.16 9.76
CA GLY A 110 -1.79 -1.79 11.13
C GLY A 110 -1.53 -2.96 12.08
N GLU A 111 -2.47 -3.19 12.99
CA GLU A 111 -2.52 -4.36 13.88
C GLU A 111 -3.29 -5.55 13.27
N SER A 112 -3.71 -5.44 12.00
CA SER A 112 -4.46 -6.51 11.33
C SER A 112 -3.54 -7.69 11.00
N PRO A 113 -3.94 -8.94 11.28
CA PRO A 113 -3.13 -10.10 10.95
C PRO A 113 -2.90 -10.20 9.45
N LEU A 114 -1.76 -10.76 9.06
CA LEU A 114 -1.54 -11.25 7.71
C LEU A 114 -2.56 -12.35 7.44
N SER A 115 -3.43 -12.13 6.46
CA SER A 115 -4.56 -13.02 6.16
C SER A 115 -4.53 -13.43 4.69
N LYS A 116 -4.84 -14.70 4.40
CA LYS A 116 -4.96 -15.22 3.04
C LYS A 116 -6.43 -15.43 2.66
N PHE A 117 -6.82 -14.96 1.48
CA PHE A 117 -8.15 -15.15 0.91
C PHE A 117 -8.06 -15.78 -0.49
N PRO A 118 -9.02 -16.63 -0.88
CA PRO A 118 -9.05 -17.16 -2.23
C PRO A 118 -9.43 -16.05 -3.23
N LEU A 119 -8.78 -16.04 -4.40
CA LEU A 119 -9.05 -15.04 -5.47
C LEU A 119 -10.40 -15.27 -6.16
N ASP A 120 -10.96 -16.45 -6.07
CA ASP A 120 -12.22 -16.80 -6.74
C ASP A 120 -13.45 -16.05 -6.20
N GLY A 121 -13.34 -15.38 -5.05
CA GLY A 121 -14.45 -14.62 -4.48
C GLY A 121 -15.38 -15.45 -3.60
N SER A 122 -15.10 -16.74 -3.42
CA SER A 122 -16.02 -17.68 -2.77
C SER A 122 -16.31 -17.36 -1.31
N THR A 123 -15.42 -16.64 -0.63
CA THR A 123 -15.57 -16.26 0.78
C THR A 123 -14.78 -15.00 1.14
N THR A 124 -15.22 -14.30 2.19
CA THR A 124 -14.46 -13.23 2.87
C THR A 124 -13.87 -13.70 4.21
N THR A 125 -13.90 -15.01 4.47
CA THR A 125 -13.21 -15.65 5.59
C THR A 125 -11.83 -16.10 5.13
N PRO A 126 -10.76 -15.80 5.89
CA PRO A 126 -9.41 -16.17 5.48
C PRO A 126 -9.18 -17.67 5.61
N GLU A 127 -8.39 -18.23 4.69
CA GLU A 127 -7.94 -19.64 4.74
C GLU A 127 -6.95 -19.86 5.88
N TRP A 128 -6.08 -18.86 6.11
CA TRP A 128 -5.18 -18.82 7.25
C TRP A 128 -4.87 -17.38 7.66
N GLN A 129 -4.45 -17.21 8.91
CA GLN A 129 -3.99 -15.94 9.46
C GLN A 129 -2.70 -16.11 10.27
N GLN A 130 -1.84 -15.09 10.24
CA GLN A 130 -0.63 -14.98 11.03
C GLN A 130 -0.52 -13.56 11.62
N THR A 131 0.09 -13.43 12.79
CA THR A 131 0.42 -12.13 13.40
C THR A 131 1.94 -11.96 13.42
N PRO A 132 2.52 -11.25 12.43
CA PRO A 132 3.96 -11.05 12.35
C PRO A 132 4.51 -10.13 13.45
N GLY A 133 5.18 -10.69 14.44
CA GLY A 133 5.78 -9.93 15.54
C GLY A 133 4.73 -9.27 16.44
N ASN A 134 5.14 -8.22 17.18
CA ASN A 134 4.30 -7.55 18.20
C ASN A 134 3.88 -6.13 17.79
N GLY A 135 3.90 -5.80 16.49
CA GLY A 135 3.86 -4.42 16.04
C GLY A 135 3.08 -4.20 14.75
N THR A 136 3.23 -2.99 14.20
CA THR A 136 2.46 -2.57 13.01
C THR A 136 3.10 -3.08 11.73
N HIS A 137 2.28 -3.66 10.85
CA HIS A 137 2.75 -4.12 9.52
C HIS A 137 2.67 -2.99 8.49
N LYS A 138 3.71 -2.83 7.65
CA LYS A 138 3.83 -1.67 6.73
C LYS A 138 3.94 -2.01 5.26
N ARG A 139 4.68 -3.07 4.93
CA ARG A 139 4.96 -3.48 3.55
C ARG A 139 4.99 -5.00 3.47
N GLY A 140 4.68 -5.51 2.28
CA GLY A 140 4.81 -6.91 1.98
C GLY A 140 4.87 -7.18 0.49
N ALA A 141 5.28 -8.39 0.15
CA ALA A 141 5.41 -8.88 -1.21
C ALA A 141 5.19 -10.39 -1.23
N VAL A 142 4.73 -10.92 -2.35
CA VAL A 142 4.65 -12.37 -2.59
C VAL A 142 5.62 -12.72 -3.72
N ALA A 143 6.46 -13.74 -3.50
CA ALA A 143 7.33 -14.27 -4.53
C ALA A 143 7.63 -15.75 -4.24
N ASP A 144 7.63 -16.57 -5.28
CA ASP A 144 8.02 -17.99 -5.23
C ASP A 144 7.34 -18.78 -4.10
N GLY A 145 6.02 -18.63 -3.98
CA GLY A 145 5.24 -19.33 -2.94
C GLY A 145 5.53 -18.85 -1.51
N THR A 146 6.13 -17.66 -1.36
CA THR A 146 6.50 -17.09 -0.06
C THR A 146 5.96 -15.66 0.07
N VAL A 147 5.31 -15.40 1.19
CA VAL A 147 4.78 -14.10 1.58
C VAL A 147 5.75 -13.43 2.54
N TYR A 148 6.29 -12.30 2.14
CA TYR A 148 7.20 -11.48 2.93
C TYR A 148 6.44 -10.30 3.54
N VAL A 149 6.57 -10.08 4.84
CA VAL A 149 5.95 -8.95 5.54
C VAL A 149 6.94 -8.30 6.48
N SER A 150 7.03 -6.98 6.45
CA SER A 150 7.78 -6.20 7.43
C SER A 150 6.87 -5.73 8.57
N SER A 151 7.31 -5.90 9.81
CA SER A 151 6.71 -5.34 11.02
C SER A 151 7.71 -4.41 11.73
N TYR A 152 7.21 -3.49 12.55
CA TYR A 152 8.04 -2.76 13.52
C TYR A 152 7.34 -2.70 14.86
N ASN A 153 8.09 -2.90 15.93
CA ASN A 153 7.57 -2.81 17.30
C ASN A 153 7.39 -1.34 17.66
N SER A 154 6.18 -0.94 18.09
CA SER A 154 5.85 0.45 18.45
C SER A 154 5.59 0.64 19.95
N GLY A 155 6.21 -0.17 20.81
CA GLY A 155 6.05 -0.07 22.26
C GLY A 155 6.52 1.29 22.83
N GLU A 156 5.89 1.76 23.91
CA GLU A 156 6.06 3.09 24.53
C GLU A 156 7.44 3.39 25.16
N GLU A 157 8.41 2.48 25.02
CA GLU A 157 9.78 2.68 25.50
C GLU A 157 10.79 2.19 24.45
N ILE A 158 10.98 2.91 23.34
CA ILE A 158 11.88 2.44 22.29
C ILE A 158 12.83 3.56 21.82
N GLU A 159 14.07 3.48 22.29
CA GLU A 159 15.25 4.10 21.67
C GLU A 159 15.70 3.32 20.40
N ASP A 160 15.00 2.25 20.00
CA ASP A 160 15.43 1.31 18.96
C ASP A 160 14.26 0.82 18.06
N ASP A 161 13.78 1.62 17.10
CA ASP A 161 12.82 1.10 16.10
C ASP A 161 13.48 -0.06 15.34
N GLN A 162 13.01 -1.28 15.62
CA GLN A 162 13.48 -2.48 14.94
C GLN A 162 12.48 -2.86 13.87
N ILE A 163 12.97 -2.99 12.64
CA ILE A 163 12.19 -3.59 11.55
C ILE A 163 12.48 -5.08 11.58
N GLU A 164 11.43 -5.88 11.75
CA GLU A 164 11.46 -7.33 11.60
C GLU A 164 10.87 -7.69 10.24
N LEU A 165 11.56 -8.57 9.52
CA LEU A 165 11.10 -9.15 8.27
C LEU A 165 10.71 -10.61 8.53
N HIS A 166 9.51 -10.98 8.11
CA HIS A 166 8.96 -12.32 8.26
C HIS A 166 8.68 -12.92 6.89
N ALA A 167 8.93 -14.21 6.74
CA ALA A 167 8.59 -15.00 5.56
C ALA A 167 7.64 -16.14 5.95
N TYR A 168 6.54 -16.25 5.22
CA TYR A 168 5.51 -17.27 5.41
C TYR A 168 5.28 -18.06 4.12
N ASN A 169 5.04 -19.36 4.24
CA ASN A 169 4.63 -20.17 3.10
C ASN A 169 3.24 -19.71 2.62
N GLU A 170 3.09 -19.46 1.33
CA GLU A 170 1.83 -18.99 0.72
C GLU A 170 0.68 -20.00 0.88
N GLY A 171 1.00 -21.29 0.80
CA GLY A 171 0.05 -22.38 0.86
C GLY A 171 -0.65 -22.49 2.21
N ASP A 172 0.13 -22.65 3.28
CA ASP A 172 -0.36 -22.99 4.63
C ASP A 172 -0.13 -21.91 5.69
N GLY A 173 0.58 -20.83 5.36
CA GLY A 173 0.89 -19.75 6.29
C GLY A 173 1.95 -20.10 7.32
N SER A 174 2.64 -21.24 7.21
CA SER A 174 3.74 -21.59 8.12
C SER A 174 4.87 -20.56 8.04
N ASN A 175 5.38 -20.12 9.19
CA ASN A 175 6.55 -19.25 9.24
C ASN A 175 7.79 -20.03 8.77
N GLN A 176 8.42 -19.53 7.72
CA GLN A 176 9.67 -20.10 7.20
C GLN A 176 10.88 -19.54 7.95
N TRP A 177 10.87 -18.22 8.20
CA TRP A 177 11.87 -17.53 9.01
C TRP A 177 11.38 -16.14 9.43
N SER A 178 12.04 -15.57 10.43
CA SER A 178 11.91 -14.16 10.85
C SER A 178 13.28 -13.58 11.17
N LYS A 179 13.52 -12.32 10.82
CA LYS A 179 14.82 -11.66 11.01
C LYS A 179 14.67 -10.16 11.27
N VAL A 180 15.35 -9.65 12.30
CA VAL A 180 15.54 -8.19 12.50
C VAL A 180 16.50 -7.67 11.42
N VAL A 181 16.05 -6.69 10.64
CA VAL A 181 16.80 -6.11 9.50
C VAL A 181 17.27 -4.68 9.74
N SER A 182 16.74 -3.99 10.75
CA SER A 182 17.30 -2.72 11.22
C SER A 182 17.16 -2.60 12.72
N LYS A 183 18.08 -1.84 13.31
CA LYS A 183 17.97 -1.24 14.62
C LYS A 183 18.15 0.26 14.38
N ALA A 184 17.18 1.10 14.73
CA ALA A 184 17.22 2.54 14.42
C ALA A 184 18.48 3.26 14.93
N SER A 185 19.22 2.67 15.87
CA SER A 185 20.45 3.22 16.43
C SER A 185 21.73 3.04 15.60
N ASP A 186 21.75 2.27 14.50
CA ASP A 186 23.00 2.01 13.74
C ASP A 186 23.22 2.90 12.50
N THR A 187 22.40 3.93 12.28
CA THR A 187 22.59 4.89 11.16
C THR A 187 22.74 6.32 11.65
N VAL A 188 23.87 6.63 12.29
CA VAL A 188 24.40 8.01 12.24
C VAL A 188 25.01 8.21 10.85
N VAL A 189 24.18 8.52 9.86
CA VAL A 189 24.63 9.08 8.59
C VAL A 189 24.06 10.48 8.50
N GLY A 190 24.91 11.46 8.80
CA GLY A 190 24.65 12.88 8.55
C GLY A 190 23.93 13.61 9.67
N ALA A 191 24.57 13.73 10.83
CA ALA A 191 24.27 14.86 11.71
C ALA A 191 24.47 16.16 10.90
N ILE A 192 23.37 16.84 10.58
CA ILE A 192 23.44 18.25 10.22
C ILE A 192 24.06 18.96 11.44
N PRO A 193 25.23 19.62 11.32
CA PRO A 193 25.79 20.34 12.45
C PRO A 193 24.76 21.34 12.98
N ARG A 194 24.49 21.30 14.29
CA ARG A 194 23.57 22.20 14.99
C ARG A 194 24.10 23.64 15.13
N ASP A 195 24.98 24.07 14.23
CA ASP A 195 25.55 25.41 14.22
C ASP A 195 25.05 26.18 12.99
N TRP A 196 23.75 26.43 12.94
CA TRP A 196 23.19 27.53 12.16
C TRP A 196 22.81 28.65 13.12
N ASP A 197 23.81 29.39 13.58
CA ASP A 197 23.63 30.64 14.30
C ASP A 197 23.09 31.70 13.31
N SER A 198 21.80 32.02 13.45
CA SER A 198 21.13 33.07 12.69
C SER A 198 21.35 34.46 13.31
N SER A 199 22.61 34.86 13.54
CA SER A 199 22.94 36.21 14.01
C SER A 199 24.00 36.90 13.15
N SER A 200 23.63 37.23 11.91
CA SER A 200 24.26 38.34 11.19
C SER A 200 23.30 39.01 10.21
N SER A 201 22.29 39.70 10.75
CA SER A 201 21.69 40.82 10.04
C SER A 201 22.31 42.12 10.57
N GLY A 202 23.48 42.47 10.02
CA GLY A 202 23.89 43.87 9.99
C GLY A 202 22.86 44.64 9.17
N ARG A 203 22.21 45.63 9.79
CA ARG A 203 21.57 46.71 9.05
C ARG A 203 22.60 47.81 8.89
N ASP A 204 23.09 47.94 7.68
CA ASP A 204 23.54 49.22 7.15
C ASP A 204 22.33 50.17 7.11
N THR A 205 22.41 51.25 7.90
CA THR A 205 22.04 52.63 7.54
C THR A 205 22.71 53.58 8.52
#